data_AF-A0A2X3K1X3-F1
#
_entry.id   AF-A0A2X3K1X3-F1
#
_cell.length_a   1.000
_cell.length_b   1.000
_cell.length_c   1.000
_cell.angle_alpha   90.00
_cell.angle_beta   90.00
_cell.angle_gamma   90.00
#
_symmetry.space_group_name_H-M   'P 1'
#
loop_
_entity.id
_entity.type
_entity.pdbx_description
1 polymer ?
#
loop_
_entity_poly.entity_id
_entity_poly.type
_entity_poly.pdbx_seq_one_letter_code
_entity_poly.pdbx_strand_id
1 'polypeptide(L)'
;MIPPQNDIDLHANDMNFVAIAENGKLVGFNLLVGGGLSIEHGNKKTYARTASEFGYLPLEHTLAVAEAVVTTQRDWGNRTDRKNAKTKYTLERVGVETFKAEVERRAGIKFEPIRPYEFTGRGDRIGWVKGIDDNWHLTLFIENGRILDYPGRPLKTGLLEIAKIHKGDFRITANQNLIIAGVPESEKAKIEKIAKDERFNECRHAAA
;
A
#
# COMPACT_ATOMS: atom_id res chain seq x y z
N MET A 1 5.80 1.84 1.13
CA MET A 1 5.88 0.45 0.63
C MET A 1 7.21 -0.15 1.05
N ILE A 2 7.24 -1.44 1.34
CA ILE A 2 8.40 -2.14 1.89
C ILE A 2 8.82 -3.25 0.90
N PRO A 3 9.96 -3.12 0.22
CA PRO A 3 10.49 -4.19 -0.63
C PRO A 3 10.70 -5.50 0.16
N PRO A 4 10.49 -6.68 -0.45
CA PRO A 4 10.19 -6.89 -1.87
C PRO A 4 8.69 -6.94 -2.21
N GLN A 5 7.81 -6.49 -1.31
CA GLN A 5 6.36 -6.57 -1.50
C GLN A 5 5.82 -5.27 -2.10
N ASN A 6 5.07 -5.38 -3.20
CA ASN A 6 4.31 -4.28 -3.79
C ASN A 6 2.79 -4.54 -3.71
N ASP A 7 2.35 -5.07 -2.57
CA ASP A 7 0.95 -5.35 -2.23
C ASP A 7 0.07 -4.11 -2.30
N ILE A 8 0.61 -2.94 -1.95
CA ILE A 8 -0.09 -1.64 -2.02
C ILE A 8 -0.19 -1.04 -3.44
N ASP A 9 0.37 -1.72 -4.45
CA ASP A 9 0.39 -1.32 -5.86
C ASP A 9 0.82 0.14 -6.10
N LEU A 10 2.10 0.44 -5.83
CA LEU A 10 2.65 1.79 -5.82
C LEU A 10 2.34 2.59 -7.11
N HIS A 11 2.30 1.94 -8.26
CA HIS A 11 2.13 2.62 -9.56
C HIS A 11 0.71 3.12 -9.79
N ALA A 12 -0.25 2.76 -8.93
CA ALA A 12 -1.58 3.33 -8.92
C ALA A 12 -1.68 4.68 -8.17
N ASN A 13 -0.63 5.06 -7.44
CA ASN A 13 -0.66 6.16 -6.47
C ASN A 13 0.14 7.39 -6.93
N ASP A 14 -0.31 8.57 -6.49
CA ASP A 14 0.34 9.84 -6.83
C ASP A 14 1.72 10.01 -6.20
N MET A 15 1.93 9.52 -4.97
CA MET A 15 3.17 9.70 -4.19
C MET A 15 3.48 8.45 -3.38
N ASN A 16 4.70 7.92 -3.53
CA ASN A 16 5.12 6.65 -2.94
C ASN A 16 6.49 6.78 -2.27
N PHE A 17 6.56 6.35 -1.02
CA PHE A 17 7.81 6.22 -0.27
C PHE A 17 8.19 4.74 -0.18
N VAL A 18 9.28 4.34 -0.86
CA VAL A 18 9.81 2.98 -0.86
C VAL A 18 10.88 2.87 0.22
N ALA A 19 10.60 2.10 1.26
CA ALA A 19 11.43 2.00 2.46
C ALA A 19 12.80 1.42 2.15
N ILE A 20 13.85 2.10 2.63
CA ILE A 20 15.22 1.61 2.62
C ILE A 20 15.67 1.42 4.06
N ALA A 21 16.15 0.22 4.37
CA ALA A 21 16.59 -0.14 5.71
C ALA A 21 18.06 -0.58 5.73
N GLU A 22 18.77 -0.20 6.79
CA GLU A 22 20.12 -0.68 7.11
C GLU A 22 20.06 -1.30 8.51
N ASN A 23 20.63 -2.49 8.68
CA ASN A 23 20.66 -3.21 9.96
C ASN A 23 19.27 -3.35 10.64
N GLY A 24 18.21 -3.54 9.84
CA GLY A 24 16.84 -3.67 10.34
C GLY A 24 16.18 -2.36 10.78
N LYS A 25 16.82 -1.20 10.54
CA LYS A 25 16.28 0.13 10.85
C LYS A 25 16.06 0.91 9.57
N LEU A 26 14.92 1.60 9.49
CA LEU A 26 14.59 2.48 8.39
C LEU A 26 15.56 3.68 8.38
N VAL A 27 16.25 3.91 7.27
CA VAL A 27 17.20 5.03 7.11
C VAL A 27 16.68 6.12 6.18
N GLY A 28 15.73 5.78 5.30
CA GLY A 28 15.12 6.73 4.37
C GLY A 28 14.24 6.05 3.34
N PHE A 29 13.99 6.76 2.25
CA PHE A 29 13.06 6.34 1.21
C PHE A 29 13.54 6.69 -0.20
N ASN A 30 13.28 5.81 -1.16
CA ASN A 30 13.18 6.26 -2.55
C ASN A 30 11.78 6.85 -2.77
N LEU A 31 11.72 8.00 -3.43
CA LEU A 31 10.47 8.66 -3.80
C LEU A 31 10.09 8.31 -5.24
N LEU A 32 8.87 7.82 -5.44
CA LEU A 32 8.25 7.64 -6.75
C LEU A 32 6.94 8.44 -6.85
N VAL A 33 6.76 9.19 -7.94
CA VAL A 33 5.64 10.15 -8.10
C VAL A 33 4.90 9.96 -9.43
N GLY A 34 3.59 10.19 -9.44
CA GLY A 34 2.81 10.34 -10.67
C GLY A 34 2.15 9.08 -11.20
N GLY A 35 1.91 8.08 -10.36
CA GLY A 35 1.09 6.93 -10.73
C GLY A 35 -0.40 7.27 -10.86
N GLY A 36 -1.14 6.48 -11.61
CA GLY A 36 -2.61 6.57 -11.61
C GLY A 36 -3.30 5.87 -12.78
N LEU A 37 -4.38 5.14 -12.47
CA LEU A 37 -5.00 4.19 -13.40
C LEU A 37 -6.21 4.73 -14.17
N SER A 38 -6.88 5.79 -13.69
CA SER A 38 -8.15 6.26 -14.27
C SER A 38 -8.00 6.69 -15.74
N ILE A 39 -8.91 6.20 -16.59
CA ILE A 39 -9.07 6.50 -18.02
C ILE A 39 -10.54 6.73 -18.37
N GLU A 40 -10.81 7.24 -19.57
CA GLU A 40 -12.14 7.34 -20.17
C GLU A 40 -12.16 6.67 -21.55
N HIS A 41 -13.14 5.78 -21.78
CA HIS A 41 -13.28 5.08 -23.05
C HIS A 41 -13.44 6.07 -24.22
N GLY A 42 -12.66 5.84 -25.29
CA GLY A 42 -12.65 6.71 -26.47
C GLY A 42 -11.86 8.00 -26.32
N ASN A 43 -11.42 8.37 -25.10
CA ASN A 43 -10.66 9.59 -24.86
C ASN A 43 -9.15 9.33 -24.76
N LYS A 44 -8.45 9.47 -25.89
CA LYS A 44 -6.99 9.30 -26.00
C LYS A 44 -6.16 10.31 -25.19
N LYS A 45 -6.78 11.37 -24.66
CA LYS A 45 -6.09 12.34 -23.78
C LYS A 45 -5.99 11.83 -22.33
N THR A 46 -6.73 10.78 -21.98
CA THR A 46 -6.64 10.11 -20.68
C THR A 46 -5.87 8.80 -20.82
N TYR A 47 -4.98 8.52 -19.87
CA TYR A 47 -4.11 7.34 -19.92
C TYR A 47 -3.73 6.89 -18.52
N ALA A 48 -3.50 5.60 -18.33
CA ALA A 48 -2.85 5.10 -17.13
C ALA A 48 -1.35 5.44 -17.20
N ARG A 49 -0.73 5.73 -16.05
CA ARG A 49 0.69 6.07 -15.97
C ARG A 49 1.29 5.39 -14.75
N THR A 50 2.49 4.84 -14.89
CA THR A 50 3.30 4.37 -13.76
C THR A 50 3.98 5.55 -13.06
N ALA A 51 4.23 5.42 -11.75
CA ALA A 51 5.03 6.40 -11.02
C ALA A 51 6.50 6.43 -11.51
N SER A 52 7.11 7.61 -11.51
CA SER A 52 8.50 7.85 -11.91
C SER A 52 9.39 8.08 -10.69
N GLU A 53 10.62 7.57 -10.74
CA GLU A 53 11.62 7.76 -9.69
C GLU A 53 12.11 9.21 -9.64
N PHE A 54 12.17 9.78 -8.43
CA PHE A 54 12.78 11.09 -8.18
C PHE A 54 14.20 10.92 -7.62
N GLY A 55 14.36 10.04 -6.63
CA GLY A 55 15.62 9.77 -5.96
C GLY A 55 15.41 9.36 -4.51
N TYR A 56 16.51 9.20 -3.79
CA TYR A 56 16.51 8.87 -2.36
C TYR A 56 16.44 10.13 -1.49
N LEU A 57 15.78 10.02 -0.34
CA LEU A 57 15.79 11.00 0.74
C LEU A 57 16.06 10.33 2.11
N PRO A 58 16.88 10.95 2.98
CA PRO A 58 16.97 10.59 4.39
C PRO A 58 15.62 10.69 5.12
N LEU A 59 15.44 9.85 6.14
CA LEU A 59 14.18 9.74 6.89
C LEU A 59 13.68 11.08 7.46
N GLU A 60 14.58 11.94 7.92
CA GLU A 60 14.27 13.25 8.51
C GLU A 60 13.55 14.23 7.56
N HIS A 61 13.66 14.03 6.25
CA HIS A 61 13.05 14.90 5.25
C HIS A 61 11.68 14.43 4.74
N THR A 62 11.18 13.29 5.24
CA THR A 62 9.96 12.66 4.72
C THR A 62 8.76 13.60 4.67
N LEU A 63 8.50 14.33 5.75
CA LEU A 63 7.34 15.22 5.84
C LEU A 63 7.48 16.45 4.93
N ALA A 64 8.67 17.06 4.90
CA ALA A 64 8.95 18.21 4.05
C ALA A 64 8.81 17.86 2.55
N VAL A 65 9.30 16.69 2.15
CA VAL A 65 9.14 16.18 0.78
C VAL A 65 7.69 15.87 0.45
N ALA A 66 6.95 15.25 1.38
CA ALA A 66 5.53 14.97 1.18
C ALA A 66 4.72 16.26 0.97
N GLU A 67 4.95 17.27 1.80
CA GLU A 67 4.33 18.58 1.66
C GLU A 67 4.72 19.26 0.34
N ALA A 68 6.00 19.20 -0.04
CA ALA A 68 6.49 19.78 -1.28
C ALA A 68 5.83 19.15 -2.52
N VAL A 69 5.69 17.82 -2.57
CA VAL A 69 4.98 17.14 -3.68
C VAL A 69 3.52 17.56 -3.73
N VAL A 70 2.82 17.56 -2.59
CA VAL A 70 1.39 17.91 -2.50
C VAL A 70 1.15 19.36 -2.92
N THR A 71 1.97 20.30 -2.43
CA THR A 71 1.81 21.72 -2.74
C THR A 71 2.22 22.05 -4.18
N THR A 72 3.25 21.41 -4.74
CA THR A 72 3.60 21.56 -6.16
C THR A 72 2.46 21.07 -7.04
N GLN A 73 1.92 19.87 -6.76
CA GLN A 73 0.75 19.39 -7.47
C GLN A 73 -0.46 20.31 -7.29
N ARG A 74 -0.65 20.88 -6.10
CA ARG A 74 -1.75 21.81 -5.83
C ARG A 74 -1.64 23.06 -6.72
N ASP A 75 -0.45 23.61 -6.85
CA ASP A 75 -0.24 24.87 -7.55
C ASP A 75 -0.18 24.68 -9.07
N TRP A 76 0.33 23.53 -9.52
CA TRP A 76 0.55 23.27 -10.95
C TRP A 76 -0.56 22.43 -11.58
N GLY A 77 -1.38 21.71 -10.81
CA GLY A 77 -2.46 20.88 -11.34
C GLY A 77 -3.44 21.69 -12.20
N ASN A 78 -3.90 21.12 -13.32
CA ASN A 78 -4.90 21.77 -14.17
C ASN A 78 -6.21 21.95 -13.37
N ARG A 79 -6.61 23.20 -13.13
CA ARG A 79 -7.82 23.53 -12.35
C ARG A 79 -9.07 23.74 -13.20
N THR A 80 -8.91 23.86 -14.51
CA THR A 80 -10.01 24.06 -15.46
C THR A 80 -10.56 22.72 -15.94
N ASP A 81 -9.70 21.80 -16.37
CA ASP A 81 -10.10 20.46 -16.80
C ASP A 81 -9.83 19.42 -15.70
N ARG A 82 -10.91 19.00 -15.03
CA ARG A 82 -10.87 17.98 -13.99
C ARG A 82 -10.28 16.66 -14.49
N LYS A 83 -10.47 16.29 -15.77
CA LYS A 83 -9.93 15.04 -16.35
C LYS A 83 -8.42 15.11 -16.57
N ASN A 84 -7.85 16.31 -16.55
CA ASN A 84 -6.41 16.57 -16.70
C ASN A 84 -5.74 17.05 -15.37
N ALA A 85 -6.46 16.99 -14.25
CA ALA A 85 -6.01 17.57 -12.97
C ALA A 85 -5.07 16.66 -12.14
N LYS A 86 -4.99 15.35 -12.42
CA LYS A 86 -4.15 14.40 -11.68
C LYS A 86 -2.64 14.64 -11.88
N THR A 87 -1.85 14.22 -10.90
CA THR A 87 -0.38 14.39 -10.88
C THR A 87 0.29 13.79 -12.11
N LYS A 88 -0.18 12.62 -12.57
CA LYS A 88 0.30 11.99 -13.82
C LYS A 88 0.28 12.93 -15.03
N TYR A 89 -0.76 13.74 -15.19
CA TYR A 89 -0.86 14.69 -16.29
C TYR A 89 0.00 15.94 -16.08
N THR A 90 0.17 16.34 -14.83
CA THR A 90 1.01 17.50 -14.46
C THR A 90 2.46 17.20 -14.76
N LEU A 91 2.95 16.00 -14.39
CA LEU A 91 4.30 15.55 -14.70
C LEU A 91 4.58 15.46 -16.21
N GLU A 92 3.65 14.91 -17.00
CA GLU A 92 3.82 14.87 -18.46
C GLU A 92 3.83 16.27 -19.09
N ARG A 93 3.06 17.22 -18.54
CA ARG A 93 2.99 18.58 -19.08
C ARG A 93 4.24 19.40 -18.78
N VAL A 94 4.82 19.26 -17.58
CA VAL A 94 5.96 20.10 -17.14
C VAL A 94 7.31 19.39 -17.25
N GLY A 95 7.31 18.07 -17.39
CA GLY A 95 8.49 17.22 -17.32
C GLY A 95 8.82 16.78 -15.89
N VAL A 96 9.32 15.55 -15.75
CA VAL A 96 9.69 14.96 -14.44
C VAL A 96 10.76 15.80 -13.74
N GLU A 97 11.82 16.20 -14.44
CA GLU A 97 12.91 16.98 -13.85
C GLU A 97 12.46 18.36 -13.36
N THR A 98 11.56 19.03 -14.09
CA THR A 98 11.00 20.33 -13.67
C THR A 98 10.21 20.20 -12.37
N PHE A 99 9.38 19.15 -12.24
CA PHE A 99 8.62 18.89 -11.02
C PHE A 99 9.54 18.52 -9.87
N LYS A 100 10.52 17.64 -10.11
CA LYS A 100 11.52 17.24 -9.12
C LYS A 100 12.29 18.45 -8.59
N ALA A 101 12.75 19.35 -9.47
CA ALA A 101 13.49 20.54 -9.07
C ALA A 101 12.67 21.48 -8.17
N GLU A 102 11.36 21.64 -8.44
CA GLU A 102 10.49 22.45 -7.57
C GLU A 102 10.26 21.77 -6.22
N VAL A 103 10.10 20.44 -6.19
CA VAL A 103 9.98 19.69 -4.94
C VAL A 103 11.24 19.83 -4.10
N GLU A 104 12.42 19.68 -4.69
CA GLU A 104 13.71 19.93 -4.03
C GLU A 104 13.78 21.34 -3.44
N ARG A 105 13.40 22.35 -4.22
CA ARG A 105 13.40 23.76 -3.79
C ARG A 105 12.47 24.00 -2.60
N ARG A 106 11.27 23.43 -2.60
CA ARG A 106 10.28 23.58 -1.51
C ARG A 106 10.66 22.80 -0.27
N ALA A 107 11.17 21.57 -0.44
CA ALA A 107 11.58 20.72 0.66
C ALA A 107 12.92 21.14 1.28
N GLY A 108 13.71 21.96 0.58
CA GLY A 108 15.04 22.40 1.03
C GLY A 108 16.08 21.29 0.97
N ILE A 109 15.95 20.35 0.04
CA ILE A 109 16.86 19.19 -0.10
C ILE A 109 17.32 19.01 -1.55
N LYS A 110 18.31 18.14 -1.75
CA LYS A 110 18.61 17.52 -3.03
C LYS A 110 18.40 16.03 -2.93
N PHE A 111 17.72 15.43 -3.90
CA PHE A 111 17.56 13.98 -3.93
C PHE A 111 18.89 13.31 -4.23
N GLU A 112 19.22 12.30 -3.45
CA GLU A 112 20.32 11.38 -3.74
C GLU A 112 19.94 10.42 -4.88
N PRO A 113 20.92 9.72 -5.49
CA PRO A 113 20.63 8.61 -6.40
C PRO A 113 19.71 7.57 -5.75
N ILE A 114 18.86 6.95 -6.57
CA ILE A 114 17.99 5.85 -6.13
C ILE A 114 18.85 4.75 -5.50
N ARG A 115 18.45 4.30 -4.31
CA ARG A 115 19.04 3.12 -3.68
C ARG A 115 18.40 1.85 -4.24
N PRO A 116 19.13 0.73 -4.41
CA PRO A 116 18.58 -0.47 -5.03
C PRO A 116 17.36 -1.03 -4.28
N TYR A 117 16.36 -1.50 -5.03
CA TYR A 117 15.20 -2.22 -4.53
C TYR A 117 14.65 -3.13 -5.63
N GLU A 118 13.92 -4.17 -5.26
CA GLU A 118 13.26 -5.09 -6.20
C GLU A 118 11.91 -5.53 -5.61
N PHE A 119 10.91 -5.80 -6.47
CA PHE A 119 9.65 -6.42 -6.06
C PHE A 119 9.52 -7.82 -6.61
N THR A 120 9.07 -8.74 -5.78
CA THR A 120 8.86 -10.15 -6.15
C THR A 120 7.39 -10.53 -6.23
N GLY A 121 6.48 -9.69 -5.72
CA GLY A 121 5.05 -9.98 -5.79
C GLY A 121 4.15 -8.89 -5.20
N ARG A 122 2.84 -9.10 -5.39
CA ARG A 122 1.76 -8.20 -4.91
C ARG A 122 0.71 -8.90 -4.05
N GLY A 123 0.78 -10.23 -3.96
CA GLY A 123 -0.20 -11.02 -3.20
C GLY A 123 0.03 -10.95 -1.70
N ASP A 124 -1.05 -11.15 -0.95
CA ASP A 124 -0.95 -11.34 0.49
C ASP A 124 -0.35 -12.71 0.84
N ARG A 125 0.19 -12.81 2.06
CA ARG A 125 0.67 -14.07 2.64
C ARG A 125 -0.48 -14.77 3.36
N ILE A 126 -1.33 -15.48 2.61
CA ILE A 126 -2.51 -16.18 3.15
C ILE A 126 -2.11 -17.25 4.18
N GLY A 127 -2.82 -17.29 5.31
CA GLY A 127 -2.54 -18.22 6.40
C GLY A 127 -1.59 -17.65 7.45
N TRP A 128 -0.95 -18.53 8.22
CA TRP A 128 -0.05 -18.15 9.30
C TRP A 128 1.36 -17.81 8.81
N VAL A 129 1.89 -16.70 9.29
CA VAL A 129 3.31 -16.34 9.16
C VAL A 129 3.86 -15.87 10.50
N LYS A 130 5.13 -16.21 10.79
CA LYS A 130 5.81 -15.72 12.00
C LYS A 130 6.15 -14.23 11.84
N GLY A 131 5.88 -13.45 12.88
CA GLY A 131 6.25 -12.05 13.00
C GLY A 131 7.54 -11.87 13.81
N ILE A 132 7.64 -10.74 14.51
CA ILE A 132 8.69 -10.50 15.50
C ILE A 132 8.34 -11.18 16.83
N ASP A 133 9.36 -11.48 17.64
CA ASP A 133 9.23 -12.15 18.93
C ASP A 133 8.45 -13.48 18.84
N ASP A 134 7.52 -13.72 19.77
CA ASP A 134 6.65 -14.88 19.74
C ASP A 134 5.32 -14.65 19.00
N ASN A 135 5.22 -13.57 18.24
CA ASN A 135 3.97 -13.20 17.58
C ASN A 135 3.83 -13.84 16.19
N TRP A 136 2.58 -14.10 15.82
CA TRP A 136 2.16 -14.65 14.56
C TRP A 136 1.09 -13.77 13.90
N HIS A 137 0.97 -13.87 12.58
CA HIS A 137 -0.03 -13.15 11.79
C HIS A 137 -0.84 -14.15 10.97
N LEU A 138 -2.16 -14.14 11.14
CA LEU A 138 -3.09 -14.94 10.35
C LEU A 138 -3.76 -14.05 9.32
N THR A 139 -3.42 -14.22 8.05
CA THR A 139 -4.11 -13.56 6.95
C THR A 139 -5.31 -14.41 6.50
N LEU A 140 -6.50 -13.84 6.61
CA LEU A 140 -7.76 -14.44 6.16
C LEU A 140 -8.10 -13.93 4.76
N PHE A 141 -8.32 -14.85 3.83
CA PHE A 141 -8.89 -14.48 2.54
C PHE A 141 -10.36 -14.06 2.74
N ILE A 142 -10.76 -12.92 2.18
CA ILE A 142 -12.15 -12.45 2.21
C ILE A 142 -12.50 -12.04 0.79
N GLU A 143 -13.37 -12.83 0.16
CA GLU A 143 -13.81 -12.60 -1.20
C GLU A 143 -14.42 -11.19 -1.34
N ASN A 144 -13.82 -10.35 -2.18
CA ASN A 144 -14.16 -8.94 -2.40
C ASN A 144 -14.14 -8.06 -1.13
N GLY A 145 -13.47 -8.49 -0.06
CA GLY A 145 -13.51 -7.81 1.24
C GLY A 145 -14.92 -7.72 1.84
N ARG A 146 -15.86 -8.56 1.39
CA ARG A 146 -17.26 -8.49 1.81
C ARG A 146 -17.48 -9.26 3.11
N ILE A 147 -17.48 -8.53 4.23
CA ILE A 147 -17.76 -9.10 5.54
C ILE A 147 -19.27 -9.06 5.81
N LEU A 148 -19.90 -10.23 5.68
CA LEU A 148 -21.31 -10.46 5.97
C LEU A 148 -21.48 -11.90 6.47
N ASP A 149 -22.50 -12.14 7.28
CA ASP A 149 -22.89 -13.51 7.59
C ASP A 149 -23.69 -14.09 6.41
N TYR A 150 -23.15 -15.15 5.83
CA TYR A 150 -23.81 -15.93 4.78
C TYR A 150 -24.35 -17.25 5.38
N PRO A 151 -25.37 -17.88 4.76
CA PRO A 151 -25.79 -19.22 5.16
C PRO A 151 -24.60 -20.19 5.19
N GLY A 152 -24.31 -20.75 6.37
CA GLY A 152 -23.18 -21.66 6.59
C GLY A 152 -21.79 -21.02 6.58
N ARG A 153 -21.68 -19.67 6.49
CA ARG A 153 -20.41 -18.93 6.63
C ARG A 153 -20.63 -17.60 7.39
N PRO A 154 -20.75 -17.62 8.73
CA PRO A 154 -20.92 -16.43 9.56
C PRO A 154 -19.67 -15.53 9.68
N LEU A 155 -19.14 -15.01 8.57
CA LEU A 155 -17.88 -14.25 8.55
C LEU A 155 -17.88 -13.03 9.48
N LYS A 156 -18.98 -12.29 9.57
CA LYS A 156 -19.06 -11.09 10.40
C LYS A 156 -19.09 -11.47 11.89
N THR A 157 -19.86 -12.49 12.23
CA THR A 157 -19.93 -13.02 13.59
C THR A 157 -18.59 -13.63 14.02
N GLY A 158 -17.94 -14.42 13.15
CA GLY A 158 -16.62 -14.98 13.39
C GLY A 158 -15.55 -13.92 13.67
N LEU A 159 -15.49 -12.86 12.86
CA LEU A 159 -14.56 -11.75 13.10
C LEU A 159 -14.85 -11.02 14.42
N LEU A 160 -16.12 -10.89 14.80
CA LEU A 160 -16.50 -10.30 16.08
C LEU A 160 -16.04 -11.15 17.27
N GLU A 161 -16.17 -12.47 17.20
CA GLU A 161 -15.68 -13.37 18.26
C GLU A 161 -14.15 -13.34 18.37
N ILE A 162 -13.45 -13.31 17.24
CA ILE A 162 -11.99 -13.12 17.22
C ILE A 162 -11.64 -11.78 17.87
N ALA A 163 -12.32 -10.69 17.51
CA ALA A 163 -12.05 -9.35 18.06
C ALA A 163 -12.23 -9.28 19.59
N LYS A 164 -13.15 -10.07 20.16
CA LYS A 164 -13.37 -10.11 21.62
C LYS A 164 -12.20 -10.73 22.39
N ILE A 165 -11.46 -11.66 21.79
CA ILE A 165 -10.39 -12.41 22.47
C ILE A 165 -8.98 -11.98 22.05
N HIS A 166 -8.84 -11.42 20.85
CA HIS A 166 -7.57 -11.03 20.25
C HIS A 166 -6.82 -10.01 21.12
N LYS A 167 -5.49 -10.13 21.16
CA LYS A 167 -4.61 -9.31 22.02
C LYS A 167 -3.86 -8.22 21.27
N GLY A 168 -3.88 -8.27 19.94
CA GLY A 168 -3.28 -7.25 19.08
C GLY A 168 -4.36 -6.56 18.26
N ASP A 169 -3.99 -6.19 17.03
CA ASP A 169 -4.85 -5.44 16.12
C ASP A 169 -5.20 -6.25 14.87
N PHE A 170 -6.15 -5.72 14.10
CA PHE A 170 -6.38 -6.14 12.72
C PHE A 170 -5.69 -5.21 11.74
N ARG A 171 -5.25 -5.76 10.61
CA ARG A 171 -4.70 -4.98 9.49
C ARG A 171 -5.50 -5.28 8.23
N ILE A 172 -6.12 -4.26 7.65
CA ILE A 172 -6.78 -4.36 6.35
C ILE A 172 -5.71 -4.27 5.27
N THR A 173 -5.71 -5.22 4.34
CA THR A 173 -4.74 -5.27 3.24
C THR A 173 -5.24 -4.49 2.02
N ALA A 174 -4.31 -4.13 1.12
CA ALA A 174 -4.66 -3.55 -0.17
C ALA A 174 -5.38 -4.54 -1.11
N ASN A 175 -5.28 -5.85 -0.84
CA ASN A 175 -5.95 -6.92 -1.58
C ASN A 175 -7.32 -7.29 -0.98
N GLN A 176 -7.92 -6.41 -0.17
CA GLN A 176 -9.26 -6.56 0.43
C GLN A 176 -9.39 -7.70 1.44
N ASN A 177 -8.28 -8.29 1.89
CA ASN A 177 -8.22 -9.30 2.93
C ASN A 177 -7.94 -8.67 4.31
N LEU A 178 -8.00 -9.50 5.36
CA LEU A 178 -7.78 -9.07 6.74
C LEU A 178 -6.68 -9.90 7.42
N ILE A 179 -5.78 -9.24 8.14
CA ILE A 179 -4.77 -9.89 8.97
C ILE A 179 -5.14 -9.76 10.44
N ILE A 180 -5.19 -10.87 11.16
CA ILE A 180 -5.19 -10.90 12.63
C ILE A 180 -3.73 -10.86 13.06
N ALA A 181 -3.27 -9.68 13.45
CA ALA A 181 -1.85 -9.40 13.64
C ALA A 181 -1.47 -9.45 15.13
N GLY A 182 -0.27 -9.95 15.42
CA GLY A 182 0.27 -9.99 16.78
C GLY A 182 -0.36 -11.08 17.66
N VAL A 183 -0.67 -12.26 17.11
CA VAL A 183 -1.22 -13.37 17.89
C VAL A 183 -0.07 -14.09 18.59
N PRO A 184 -0.05 -14.17 19.95
CA PRO A 184 0.94 -14.99 20.66
C PRO A 184 0.82 -16.46 20.25
N GLU A 185 1.92 -17.22 20.24
CA GLU A 185 1.91 -18.62 19.81
C GLU A 185 0.88 -19.47 20.57
N SER A 186 0.71 -19.23 21.87
CA SER A 186 -0.26 -19.91 22.73
C SER A 186 -1.72 -19.69 22.35
N GLU A 187 -2.04 -18.59 21.65
CA GLU A 187 -3.42 -18.24 21.28
C GLU A 187 -3.79 -18.67 19.84
N LYS A 188 -2.81 -19.14 19.03
CA LYS A 188 -3.03 -19.54 17.64
C LYS A 188 -4.18 -20.53 17.48
N ALA A 189 -4.20 -21.58 18.30
CA ALA A 189 -5.22 -22.64 18.21
C ALA A 189 -6.64 -22.11 18.47
N LYS A 190 -6.80 -21.15 19.37
CA LYS A 190 -8.11 -20.54 19.67
C LYS A 190 -8.59 -19.67 18.51
N ILE A 191 -7.71 -18.82 17.99
CA ILE A 191 -8.01 -17.94 16.85
C ILE A 191 -8.31 -18.78 15.59
N GLU A 192 -7.50 -19.81 15.34
CA GLU A 192 -7.68 -20.69 14.17
C GLU A 192 -8.95 -21.53 14.25
N LYS A 193 -9.37 -21.96 15.45
CA LYS A 193 -10.63 -22.66 15.64
C LYS A 193 -11.80 -21.82 15.15
N ILE A 194 -11.90 -20.56 15.60
CA ILE A 194 -12.95 -19.65 15.15
C ILE A 194 -12.84 -19.41 13.64
N ALA A 195 -11.63 -19.17 13.12
CA ALA A 195 -11.45 -18.94 11.69
C ALA A 195 -11.82 -20.15 10.80
N LYS A 196 -11.68 -21.38 11.30
CA LYS A 196 -12.05 -22.62 10.60
C LYS A 196 -13.55 -22.89 10.68
N ASP A 197 -14.13 -22.78 11.87
CA ASP A 197 -15.57 -22.99 12.10
C ASP A 197 -16.39 -22.05 11.20
N GLU A 198 -15.85 -20.86 10.92
CA GLU A 198 -16.47 -19.80 10.14
C GLU A 198 -16.03 -19.77 8.66
N ARG A 199 -15.18 -20.73 8.24
CA ARG A 199 -14.84 -21.03 6.82
C ARG A 199 -14.20 -19.91 6.01
N PHE A 200 -13.39 -19.04 6.63
CA PHE A 200 -12.75 -17.91 5.94
C PHE A 200 -11.88 -18.31 4.73
N ASN A 201 -11.28 -19.51 4.71
CA ASN A 201 -10.31 -19.91 3.68
C ASN A 201 -10.84 -20.94 2.66
N GLU A 202 -12.15 -21.21 2.61
CA GLU A 202 -12.72 -22.26 1.73
C GLU A 202 -12.92 -21.82 0.26
N CYS A 203 -12.93 -20.51 -0.06
CA CYS A 203 -13.12 -19.98 -1.43
C CYS A 203 -11.85 -19.99 -2.32
N ARG A 204 -10.88 -20.88 -2.09
CA ARG A 204 -9.61 -20.91 -2.86
C ARG A 204 -9.74 -21.36 -4.33
N HIS A 205 -10.91 -21.84 -4.77
CA HIS A 205 -11.08 -22.47 -6.08
C HIS A 205 -11.43 -21.52 -7.24
N ALA A 206 -11.48 -20.20 -7.03
CA ALA A 206 -11.96 -19.25 -8.05
C ALA A 206 -10.91 -18.27 -8.60
N ALA A 207 -9.65 -18.34 -8.16
CA ALA A 207 -8.60 -17.44 -8.63
C ALA A 207 -7.37 -18.23 -9.10
N ALA A 208 -7.41 -18.64 -10.37
CA ALA A 208 -6.27 -19.05 -11.18
C ALA A 208 -6.14 -18.08 -12.36
#